data_AF-A0A7K1FVR1-F1
#
_entry.id   AF-A0A7K1FVR1-F1
#
_cell.length_a   1.000
_cell.length_b   1.000
_cell.length_c   1.000
_cell.angle_alpha   90.00
_cell.angle_beta   90.00
_cell.angle_gamma   90.00
#
_symmetry.space_group_name_H-M   'P 1'
#
loop_
_entity.id
_entity.type
_entity.pdbx_description
1 polymer ?
#
loop_
_entity_poly.entity_id
_entity_poly.type
_entity_poly.pdbx_seq_one_letter_code
_entity_poly.pdbx_strand_id
1 'polypeptide(L)'
;MKRIYYFGAGVALGVAATRRTRRAKEAARAALAAKLTPSAIAADVADAIAELGNAVGSFASDVRQGAANRRAAYRPMIDNATGAVAMLAPDQMGPQAGSTVASSTVDADPSRRSA
;
A
#
# COMPACT_ATOMS: atom_id res chain seq x y z
N MET A 1 3.74 9.66 10.79
CA MET A 1 3.64 10.89 9.97
C MET A 1 4.01 10.72 8.50
N LYS A 2 5.15 10.08 8.14
CA LYS A 2 5.62 10.00 6.73
C LYS A 2 4.60 9.46 5.70
N ARG A 3 3.72 8.52 6.10
CA ARG A 3 2.73 7.90 5.19
C ARG A 3 1.63 8.86 4.71
N ILE A 4 1.11 9.71 5.60
CA ILE A 4 0.11 10.74 5.24
C ILE A 4 0.72 11.81 4.34
N TYR A 5 2.00 12.12 4.52
CA TYR A 5 2.72 13.04 3.63
C TYR A 5 2.77 12.53 2.19
N TYR A 6 3.07 11.24 1.96
CA TYR A 6 3.09 10.69 0.59
C TYR A 6 1.70 10.62 -0.04
N PHE A 7 0.67 10.27 0.75
CA PHE A 7 -0.71 10.32 0.27
C PHE A 7 -1.13 11.75 -0.12
N GLY A 8 -0.89 12.72 0.76
CA GLY A 8 -1.17 14.14 0.50
C GLY A 8 -0.38 14.70 -0.68
N ALA A 9 0.88 14.30 -0.84
CA ALA A 9 1.70 14.68 -1.99
C ALA A 9 1.14 14.13 -3.30
N GLY A 10 0.67 12.88 -3.33
CA GLY A 10 0.00 12.29 -4.49
C GLY A 10 -1.30 13.03 -4.86
N VAL A 11 -2.12 13.37 -3.86
CA VAL A 11 -3.34 14.18 -4.08
C VAL A 11 -2.99 15.57 -4.59
N ALA A 12 -2.00 16.24 -3.99
CA ALA A 12 -1.58 17.58 -4.43
C ALA A 12 -1.00 17.56 -5.85
N LEU A 13 -0.21 16.55 -6.21
CA LEU A 13 0.31 16.33 -7.55
C LEU A 13 -0.83 16.10 -8.56
N GLY A 14 -1.81 15.26 -8.19
CA GLY A 14 -3.01 15.03 -9.00
C GLY A 14 -3.80 16.32 -9.25
N VAL A 15 -4.08 17.09 -8.21
CA VAL A 15 -4.78 18.39 -8.32
C VAL A 15 -3.98 19.40 -9.16
N ALA A 16 -2.67 19.46 -8.98
CA ALA A 16 -1.81 20.34 -9.79
C ALA A 16 -1.83 19.95 -11.28
N ALA A 17 -1.78 18.65 -11.58
CA ALA A 17 -1.92 18.14 -12.94
C ALA A 17 -3.29 18.48 -13.55
N THR A 18 -4.38 18.32 -12.79
CA THR A 18 -5.74 18.68 -13.23
C THR A 18 -5.90 20.19 -13.46
N ARG A 19 -5.25 21.05 -12.67
CA ARG A 19 -5.26 22.50 -12.90
C ARG A 19 -4.55 22.90 -14.19
N ARG A 20 -3.46 22.20 -14.53
CA ARG A 20 -2.72 22.41 -15.78
C ARG A 20 -3.57 22.01 -17.00
N THR A 21 -4.28 20.91 -16.92
CA THR A 21 -5.23 20.49 -17.98
C THR A 21 -6.46 21.40 -18.04
N ARG A 22 -6.89 22.03 -16.95
CA ARG A 22 -8.00 23.01 -16.97
C ARG A 22 -7.67 24.25 -17.80
N ARG A 23 -6.43 24.75 -17.75
CA ARG A 23 -5.94 25.82 -18.64
C ARG A 23 -5.84 25.37 -20.10
N ALA A 24 -5.43 24.12 -20.35
CA ALA A 24 -5.47 23.53 -21.69
C ALA A 24 -6.92 23.32 -22.19
N LYS A 25 -7.88 23.07 -21.28
CA LYS A 25 -9.30 22.92 -21.58
C LYS A 25 -9.95 24.22 -22.04
N GLU A 26 -9.50 25.40 -21.62
CA GLU A 26 -9.98 26.68 -22.14
C GLU A 26 -9.57 26.88 -23.62
N ALA A 27 -8.32 26.52 -23.96
CA ALA A 27 -7.85 26.49 -25.34
C ALA A 27 -8.57 25.42 -26.19
N ALA A 28 -8.83 24.24 -25.60
CA ALA A 28 -9.59 23.18 -26.25
C ALA A 28 -11.08 23.57 -26.42
N ARG A 29 -11.71 24.26 -25.46
CA ARG A 29 -13.10 24.75 -25.57
C ARG A 29 -13.27 25.71 -26.74
N ALA A 30 -12.31 26.62 -26.94
CA ALA A 30 -12.31 27.54 -28.07
C ALA A 30 -12.17 26.82 -29.42
N ALA A 31 -11.35 25.75 -29.48
CA ALA A 31 -11.18 24.92 -30.67
C ALA A 31 -12.35 23.93 -30.92
N LEU A 32 -13.01 23.44 -29.86
CA LEU A 32 -14.08 22.45 -29.90
C LEU A 32 -15.48 23.07 -30.09
N ALA A 33 -15.68 24.34 -29.69
CA ALA A 33 -16.92 25.08 -29.91
C ALA A 33 -17.29 25.21 -31.40
N ALA A 34 -16.31 25.08 -32.30
CA ALA A 34 -16.53 25.10 -33.74
C ALA A 34 -17.00 23.76 -34.33
N LYS A 35 -16.91 22.62 -33.60
CA LYS A 35 -17.04 21.28 -34.22
C LYS A 35 -17.74 20.18 -33.40
N LEU A 36 -18.03 20.35 -32.11
CA LEU A 36 -18.63 19.26 -31.30
C LEU A 36 -20.08 19.52 -30.89
N THR A 37 -20.96 18.58 -31.25
CA THR A 37 -22.35 18.50 -30.78
C THR A 37 -22.42 18.17 -29.27
N PRO A 38 -23.37 18.74 -28.50
CA PRO A 38 -23.50 18.51 -27.05
C PRO A 38 -23.55 17.03 -26.62
N SER A 39 -24.16 16.17 -27.45
CA SER A 39 -24.25 14.72 -27.23
C SER A 39 -22.88 14.04 -27.14
N ALA A 40 -21.94 14.41 -28.02
CA ALA A 40 -20.60 13.82 -28.05
C ALA A 40 -19.78 14.16 -26.80
N ILE A 41 -19.96 15.37 -26.26
CA ILE A 41 -19.30 15.80 -25.02
C ILE A 41 -19.87 15.04 -23.82
N ALA A 42 -21.19 14.82 -23.79
CA ALA A 42 -21.82 14.05 -22.71
C ALA A 42 -21.33 12.59 -22.68
N ALA A 43 -21.17 11.97 -23.85
CA ALA A 43 -20.62 10.61 -23.97
C ALA A 43 -19.17 10.51 -23.46
N ASP A 44 -18.28 11.41 -23.89
CA ASP A 44 -16.88 11.46 -23.45
C ASP A 44 -16.75 11.68 -21.93
N VAL A 45 -17.59 12.55 -21.37
CA VAL A 45 -17.62 12.77 -19.92
C VAL A 45 -18.14 11.55 -19.17
N ALA A 46 -19.19 10.89 -19.68
CA ALA A 46 -19.73 9.68 -19.06
C ALA A 46 -18.71 8.54 -19.08
N ASP A 47 -17.98 8.38 -20.19
CA ASP A 47 -16.92 7.39 -20.33
C ASP A 47 -15.75 7.66 -19.38
N ALA A 48 -15.29 8.92 -19.32
CA ALA A 48 -14.26 9.33 -18.37
C ALA A 48 -14.67 9.12 -16.90
N ILE A 49 -15.94 9.34 -16.55
CA ILE A 49 -16.48 9.06 -15.22
C ILE A 49 -16.51 7.55 -14.95
N ALA A 50 -16.90 6.74 -15.93
CA ALA A 50 -16.93 5.28 -15.80
C ALA A 50 -15.52 4.70 -15.62
N GLU A 51 -14.55 5.17 -16.42
CA GLU A 51 -13.15 4.77 -16.32
C GLU A 51 -12.56 5.17 -14.96
N LEU A 52 -12.83 6.40 -14.50
CA LEU A 52 -12.43 6.84 -13.17
C LEU A 52 -13.06 5.98 -12.07
N GLY A 53 -14.35 5.65 -12.19
CA GLY A 53 -15.04 4.77 -11.26
C GLY A 53 -14.40 3.39 -11.17
N ASN A 54 -14.04 2.80 -12.30
CA ASN A 54 -13.33 1.52 -12.38
C ASN A 54 -11.95 1.60 -11.72
N ALA A 55 -11.17 2.64 -12.02
CA ALA A 55 -9.84 2.83 -11.44
C ALA A 55 -9.91 3.01 -9.91
N VAL A 56 -10.84 3.83 -9.42
CA VAL A 56 -11.04 4.06 -7.98
C VAL A 56 -11.53 2.78 -7.29
N GLY A 57 -12.43 2.03 -7.91
CA GLY A 57 -12.91 0.74 -7.40
C GLY A 57 -11.80 -0.29 -7.25
N SER A 58 -10.95 -0.43 -8.29
CA SER A 58 -9.78 -1.32 -8.26
C SER A 58 -8.80 -0.91 -7.16
N PHE A 59 -8.47 0.37 -7.05
CA PHE A 59 -7.61 0.87 -5.97
C PHE A 59 -8.18 0.57 -4.57
N ALA A 60 -9.48 0.77 -4.37
CA ALA A 60 -10.13 0.48 -3.08
C ALA A 60 -10.06 -1.02 -2.73
N SER A 61 -10.18 -1.90 -3.72
CA SER A 61 -9.99 -3.34 -3.55
C SER A 61 -8.56 -3.65 -3.08
N ASP A 62 -7.55 -3.08 -3.74
CA ASP A 62 -6.14 -3.29 -3.40
C ASP A 62 -5.81 -2.79 -1.99
N VAL A 63 -6.35 -1.63 -1.59
CA VAL A 63 -6.19 -1.10 -0.23
C VAL A 63 -6.84 -2.03 0.81
N ARG A 64 -8.03 -2.56 0.53
CA ARG A 64 -8.72 -3.49 1.43
C ARG A 64 -7.92 -4.78 1.58
N GLN A 65 -7.41 -5.33 0.49
CA GLN A 65 -6.57 -6.53 0.50
C GLN A 65 -5.24 -6.28 1.23
N GLY A 66 -4.58 -5.16 0.96
CA GLY A 66 -3.38 -4.73 1.67
C GLY A 66 -3.61 -4.57 3.18
N ALA A 67 -4.75 -4.02 3.59
CA ALA A 67 -5.12 -3.90 5.00
C ALA A 67 -5.38 -5.27 5.65
N ALA A 68 -6.02 -6.21 4.94
CA ALA A 68 -6.21 -7.58 5.42
C ALA A 68 -4.87 -8.32 5.60
N ASN A 69 -4.00 -8.27 4.58
CA ASN A 69 -2.67 -8.87 4.62
C ASN A 69 -1.83 -8.28 5.75
N ARG A 70 -1.91 -6.97 5.96
CA ARG A 70 -1.19 -6.29 7.05
C ARG A 70 -1.67 -6.76 8.42
N ARG A 71 -2.98 -6.88 8.63
CA ARG A 71 -3.54 -7.39 9.90
C ARG A 71 -3.09 -8.84 10.16
N ALA A 72 -3.07 -9.68 9.13
CA ALA A 72 -2.60 -11.06 9.24
C ALA A 72 -1.09 -11.17 9.56
N ALA A 73 -0.32 -10.12 9.29
CA ALA A 73 1.12 -10.09 9.60
C ALA A 73 1.44 -9.77 11.07
N TYR A 74 0.46 -9.34 11.88
CA TYR A 74 0.69 -9.05 13.30
C TYR A 74 0.96 -10.35 14.06
N ARG A 75 1.87 -10.26 15.04
CA ARG A 75 2.22 -11.39 15.90
C ARG A 75 1.96 -11.02 17.37
N PRO A 76 1.38 -11.94 18.16
CA PRO A 76 1.25 -11.72 19.59
C PRO A 76 2.63 -11.78 20.23
N MET A 77 2.94 -10.81 21.09
CA MET A 77 4.16 -10.77 21.88
C MET A 77 3.82 -10.40 23.32
N ILE A 78 4.52 -11.01 24.27
CA ILE A 78 4.35 -10.70 25.70
C ILE A 78 5.25 -9.51 26.03
N ASP A 79 4.66 -8.49 26.66
CA ASP A 79 5.43 -7.42 27.28
C ASP A 79 6.05 -7.94 28.58
N ASN A 80 7.38 -8.01 28.63
CA ASN A 80 8.11 -8.51 29.79
C ASN A 80 7.96 -7.65 31.05
N ALA A 81 7.58 -6.37 30.92
CA ALA A 81 7.39 -5.47 32.05
C ALA A 81 6.01 -5.61 32.70
N THR A 82 4.98 -5.91 31.90
CA THR A 82 3.57 -5.88 32.34
C THR A 82 2.88 -7.25 32.26
N GLY A 83 3.45 -8.21 31.56
CA GLY A 83 2.84 -9.52 31.26
C GLY A 83 1.70 -9.47 30.24
N ALA A 84 1.40 -8.30 29.66
CA ALA A 84 0.30 -8.13 28.72
C ALA A 84 0.65 -8.68 27.32
N VAL A 85 -0.36 -9.21 26.61
CA VAL A 85 -0.21 -9.62 25.21
C VAL A 85 -0.47 -8.43 24.30
N ALA A 86 0.56 -7.97 23.60
CA ALA A 86 0.48 -6.92 22.60
C ALA A 86 0.57 -7.52 21.18
N MET A 87 -0.26 -7.01 20.27
CA MET A 87 -0.15 -7.35 18.85
C MET A 87 0.90 -6.46 18.19
N LEU A 88 2.05 -7.05 17.88
CA LEU A 88 3.18 -6.31 17.34
C LEU A 88 3.14 -6.31 15.81
N ALA A 89 3.33 -5.12 15.23
CA ALA A 89 3.43 -4.94 13.80
C ALA A 89 4.79 -5.48 13.29
N PRO A 90 4.87 -5.98 12.05
CA PRO A 90 6.10 -6.57 11.52
C PRO A 90 7.29 -5.60 11.44
N ASP A 91 7.04 -4.29 11.32
CA ASP A 91 8.10 -3.26 11.33
C ASP A 91 8.66 -2.96 12.73
N GLN A 92 8.00 -3.46 13.78
CA GLN A 92 8.41 -3.31 15.18
C GLN A 92 9.09 -4.57 15.73
N MET A 93 8.98 -5.70 15.01
CA MET A 93 9.83 -6.86 15.26
C MET A 93 11.24 -6.47 14.78
N GLY A 94 12.14 -6.16 15.71
CA GLY A 94 13.56 -5.94 15.40
C GLY A 94 14.19 -7.15 14.68
N PRO A 95 15.46 -7.07 14.24
CA PRO A 95 16.15 -8.19 13.61
C PRO A 95 15.96 -9.44 14.49
N GLN A 96 15.43 -10.52 13.90
CA GLN A 96 15.21 -11.76 14.65
C GLN A 96 16.55 -12.29 15.16
N ALA A 97 16.89 -11.99 16.41
CA ALA A 97 17.94 -12.67 17.15
C ALA A 97 17.45 -14.11 17.43
N GLY A 98 17.49 -14.98 16.42
CA GLY A 98 16.90 -16.31 16.56
C GLY A 98 16.95 -17.25 15.37
N SER A 99 17.57 -16.92 14.23
CA SER A 99 17.81 -17.90 13.16
C SER A 99 19.20 -18.52 13.19
N THR A 100 20.01 -18.27 14.22
CA THR A 100 21.10 -19.18 14.58
C THR A 100 20.47 -20.36 15.29
N VAL A 101 19.81 -21.23 14.53
CA VAL A 101 19.72 -22.64 14.92
C VAL A 101 21.16 -23.09 14.92
N ALA A 102 21.82 -22.96 16.08
CA ALA A 102 23.04 -23.65 16.37
C ALA A 102 22.68 -25.12 16.25
N SER A 103 22.93 -25.69 15.08
CA SER A 103 23.07 -27.10 14.89
C SER A 103 24.29 -27.52 15.71
N SER A 104 24.14 -27.56 17.04
CA SER A 104 24.99 -28.37 17.88
C SER A 104 24.59 -29.81 17.56
N THR A 105 25.10 -30.29 16.42
CA THR A 105 25.39 -31.70 16.24
C THR A 105 26.08 -32.13 17.51
N VAL A 106 25.32 -32.91 18.28
CA VAL A 106 25.78 -33.70 19.41
C VAL A 106 26.96 -34.51 18.88
N ASP A 107 28.17 -34.02 19.15
CA ASP A 107 29.41 -34.75 18.94
C ASP A 107 29.44 -35.81 20.05
N ALA A 108 28.81 -36.94 19.76
CA ALA A 108 28.84 -38.11 20.62
C ALA A 108 30.24 -38.73 20.51
N ASP A 109 31.15 -38.29 21.37
CA ASP A 109 32.47 -38.91 21.57
C ASP A 109 32.29 -40.39 21.98
N PRO A 110 32.64 -41.37 21.12
CA PRO A 110 32.49 -42.79 21.43
C PRO A 110 33.67 -43.37 22.23
N SER A 111 34.64 -42.57 22.65
CA SER A 111 35.88 -43.07 23.27
C SER A 111 35.84 -43.29 24.79
N ARG A 112 34.70 -43.08 25.46
CA ARG A 112 34.54 -43.25 26.93
C ARG A 112 33.88 -44.56 27.40
N ARG A 113 33.95 -45.65 26.62
CA ARG A 113 33.48 -46.98 27.06
C ARG A 113 34.55 -48.06 26.89
N SER A 114 35.55 -48.05 27.76
CA SER A 114 36.33 -49.24 28.11
C SER A 114 37.21 -48.98 29.33
N ALA A 115 36.67 -49.32 30.50
CA ALA A 115 37.41 -49.71 31.70
C ALA A 115 36.55 -50.70 32.48
#